data_AF-A0A953M6A7-F1
#
_entry.id   AF-A0A953M6A7-F1
#
_cell.length_a   1.000
_cell.length_b   1.000
_cell.length_c   1.000
_cell.angle_alpha   90.00
_cell.angle_beta   90.00
_cell.angle_gamma   90.00
#
_symmetry.space_group_name_H-M   'P 1'
#
loop_
_entity.id
_entity.type
_entity.pdbx_description
1 polymer ?
#
loop_
_entity_poly.entity_id
_entity_poly.type
_entity_poly.pdbx_seq_one_letter_code
_entity_poly.pdbx_strand_id
1 'polypeptide(L)'
;GADAAAHEHRNVLWTPDDRPDLLSAEEIIEDLRDAWQLDLNIDITQNVDEDGRELGVTPWRCIVRIEGPERTRYAEIVVTAECLLHAEELAYDATIGLLAVDEAGVSEDGEDEPMIVTADRQTPAQLNEFVRSLEPEGGERVSGGNDSGLPAVIGESRVLHGRWLV
;
A
#
# COMPACT_ATOMS: atom_id res chain seq x y z
N GLY A 1 -13.80 27.79 26.16
CA GLY A 1 -12.97 27.89 24.95
C GLY A 1 -13.34 26.73 24.07
N ALA A 2 -13.80 27.02 22.86
CA ALA A 2 -14.33 26.06 21.90
C ALA A 2 -13.18 25.33 21.17
N ASP A 3 -12.49 24.44 21.89
CA ASP A 3 -11.29 23.74 21.39
C ASP A 3 -11.39 22.22 21.56
N ALA A 4 -12.57 21.66 21.25
CA ALA A 4 -12.81 20.21 21.31
C ALA A 4 -13.69 19.69 20.16
N ALA A 5 -14.11 20.53 19.21
CA ALA A 5 -15.04 20.14 18.13
C ALA A 5 -14.37 19.92 16.76
N ALA A 6 -13.04 20.02 16.65
CA ALA A 6 -12.33 20.04 15.37
C ALA A 6 -11.63 18.72 14.98
N HIS A 7 -11.93 17.59 15.64
CA HIS A 7 -11.27 16.30 15.37
C HIS A 7 -12.20 15.18 14.86
N GLU A 8 -13.47 15.45 14.56
CA GLU A 8 -14.44 14.40 14.17
C GLU A 8 -14.92 14.47 12.71
N HIS A 9 -14.44 15.42 11.89
CA HIS A 9 -14.99 15.66 10.55
C HIS A 9 -13.91 15.79 9.47
N ARG A 10 -13.00 14.82 9.36
CA ARG A 10 -12.02 14.80 8.25
C ARG A 10 -12.53 14.10 6.98
N ASN A 11 -13.68 13.43 7.04
CA ASN A 11 -14.33 12.77 5.90
C ASN A 11 -15.74 13.37 5.67
N VAL A 12 -15.80 14.67 5.36
CA VAL A 12 -17.08 15.39 5.11
C VAL A 12 -17.56 15.23 3.67
N LEU A 13 -16.64 14.96 2.74
CA LEU A 13 -16.98 14.71 1.34
C LEU A 13 -17.36 13.23 1.21
N TRP A 14 -18.65 12.99 1.04
CA TRP A 14 -19.18 11.68 0.69
C TRP A 14 -19.22 11.56 -0.82
N THR A 15 -18.60 10.51 -1.34
CA THR A 15 -18.64 10.16 -2.76
C THR A 15 -19.50 8.90 -2.93
N PRO A 16 -20.60 8.98 -3.68
CA PRO A 16 -21.43 7.81 -3.98
C PRO A 16 -20.68 6.75 -4.79
N ASP A 17 -20.84 5.47 -4.44
CA ASP A 17 -20.26 4.34 -5.20
C ASP A 17 -20.81 4.25 -6.64
N ASP A 18 -22.00 4.81 -6.92
CA ASP A 18 -22.64 4.83 -8.24
C ASP A 18 -22.21 6.02 -9.12
N ARG A 19 -21.25 6.83 -8.65
CA ARG A 19 -20.72 8.01 -9.34
C ARG A 19 -19.19 7.96 -9.44
N PRO A 20 -18.63 7.02 -10.21
CA PRO A 20 -17.18 6.89 -10.41
C PRO A 20 -16.54 8.11 -11.10
N ASP A 21 -17.36 9.01 -11.66
CA ASP A 21 -16.91 10.30 -12.21
C ASP A 21 -16.56 11.34 -11.15
N LEU A 22 -16.91 11.10 -9.88
CA LEU A 22 -16.58 11.97 -8.75
C LEU A 22 -15.41 11.38 -7.96
N LEU A 23 -14.45 12.22 -7.60
CA LEU A 23 -13.34 11.83 -6.72
C LEU A 23 -13.79 11.75 -5.26
N SER A 24 -13.33 10.72 -4.56
CA SER A 24 -13.34 10.62 -3.10
C SER A 24 -12.45 11.69 -2.44
N ALA A 25 -12.57 11.86 -1.12
CA ALA A 25 -11.72 12.80 -0.39
C ALA A 25 -10.23 12.41 -0.51
N GLU A 26 -9.96 11.11 -0.47
CA GLU A 26 -8.64 10.50 -0.66
C GLU A 26 -8.12 10.80 -2.07
N GLU A 27 -8.89 10.51 -3.12
CA GLU A 27 -8.52 10.79 -4.52
C GLU A 27 -8.32 12.28 -4.80
N ILE A 28 -9.10 13.18 -4.16
CA ILE A 28 -8.88 14.63 -4.26
C ILE A 28 -7.52 15.02 -3.67
N ILE A 29 -7.13 14.43 -2.53
CA ILE A 29 -5.84 14.70 -1.92
C ILE A 29 -4.71 14.17 -2.81
N GLU A 30 -4.89 13.00 -3.41
CA GLU A 30 -3.94 12.42 -4.37
C GLU A 30 -3.78 13.33 -5.61
N ASP A 31 -4.88 13.73 -6.25
CA ASP A 31 -4.87 14.62 -7.42
C ASP A 31 -4.18 15.96 -7.10
N LEU A 32 -4.45 16.53 -5.91
CA LEU A 32 -3.77 17.75 -5.46
C LEU A 32 -2.28 17.53 -5.22
N ARG A 33 -1.88 16.37 -4.68
CA ARG A 33 -0.47 16.03 -4.45
C ARG A 33 0.28 15.93 -5.78
N ASP A 34 -0.32 15.28 -6.77
CA ASP A 34 0.23 15.12 -8.12
C ASP A 34 0.32 16.48 -8.84
N ALA A 35 -0.77 17.25 -8.80
CA ALA A 35 -0.85 18.58 -9.42
C ALA A 35 0.19 19.55 -8.83
N TRP A 36 0.49 19.43 -7.54
CA TRP A 36 1.48 20.26 -6.86
C TRP A 36 2.89 19.65 -6.89
N GLN A 37 3.06 18.48 -7.48
CA GLN A 37 4.34 17.76 -7.58
C GLN A 37 5.02 17.61 -6.21
N LEU A 38 4.22 17.26 -5.20
CA LEU A 38 4.74 17.10 -3.85
C LEU A 38 5.54 15.81 -3.76
N ASP A 39 6.82 15.97 -3.44
CA ASP A 39 7.75 14.87 -3.21
C ASP A 39 8.10 14.73 -1.72
N LEU A 40 8.42 13.52 -1.30
CA LEU A 40 8.86 13.21 0.05
C LEU A 40 10.29 13.71 0.24
N ASN A 41 10.48 14.63 1.17
CA ASN A 41 11.82 15.12 1.53
C ASN A 41 12.54 14.15 2.47
N ILE A 42 12.85 12.95 1.98
CA ILE A 42 13.54 11.86 2.69
C ILE A 42 14.62 11.26 1.79
N ASP A 43 15.62 10.61 2.40
CA ASP A 43 16.56 9.76 1.65
C ASP A 43 15.90 8.40 1.37
N ILE A 44 15.44 8.21 0.14
CA ILE A 44 14.77 6.98 -0.28
C ILE A 44 15.70 5.75 -0.31
N THR A 45 17.03 5.97 -0.28
CA THR A 45 18.04 4.92 -0.37
C THR A 45 18.51 4.41 0.99
N GLN A 46 18.10 5.06 2.09
CA GLN A 46 18.48 4.70 3.45
C GLN A 46 17.25 4.37 4.30
N ASN A 47 17.35 3.33 5.14
CA ASN A 47 16.33 2.95 6.10
C ASN A 47 16.91 2.96 7.51
N VAL A 48 16.87 4.13 8.13
CA VAL A 48 17.42 4.35 9.46
C VAL A 48 16.32 4.63 10.50
N ASP A 49 16.65 4.40 11.77
CA ASP A 49 15.87 4.86 12.91
C ASP A 49 16.14 6.35 13.22
N GLU A 50 15.48 6.87 14.26
CA GLU A 50 15.62 8.25 14.71
C GLU A 50 17.04 8.60 15.21
N ASP A 51 17.83 7.59 15.59
CA ASP A 51 19.22 7.71 16.02
C ASP A 51 20.22 7.52 14.84
N GLY A 52 19.73 7.31 13.62
CA GLY A 52 20.54 7.07 12.43
C GLY A 52 21.10 5.65 12.31
N ARG A 53 20.58 4.67 13.05
CA ARG A 53 20.99 3.27 12.95
C ARG A 53 20.23 2.57 11.83
N GLU A 54 20.93 1.77 11.05
CA GLU A 54 20.31 0.94 10.01
C GLU A 54 19.30 -0.04 10.62
N LEU A 55 18.09 -0.03 10.07
CA LEU A 55 17.02 -0.96 10.46
C LEU A 55 17.10 -2.29 9.69
N GLY A 56 17.87 -2.31 8.59
CA GLY A 56 17.92 -3.44 7.67
C GLY A 56 16.62 -3.60 6.88
N VAL A 57 16.25 -4.85 6.60
CA VAL A 57 15.04 -5.16 5.82
C VAL A 57 13.81 -5.06 6.73
N THR A 58 12.85 -4.21 6.35
CA THR A 58 11.59 -3.99 7.07
C THR A 58 10.39 -4.28 6.17
N PRO A 59 9.20 -4.56 6.72
CA PRO A 59 7.99 -4.68 5.92
C PRO A 59 7.46 -3.30 5.51
N TRP A 60 6.92 -3.22 4.30
CA TRP A 60 6.31 -2.02 3.71
C TRP A 60 4.95 -2.37 3.14
N ARG A 61 4.00 -1.45 3.30
CA ARG A 61 2.68 -1.52 2.66
C ARG A 61 2.63 -0.41 1.62
N CYS A 62 2.49 -0.81 0.37
CA CYS A 62 2.42 0.09 -0.77
C CYS A 62 1.01 0.08 -1.35
N ILE A 63 0.47 1.26 -1.62
CA ILE A 63 -0.77 1.44 -2.39
C ILE A 63 -0.38 1.96 -3.76
N VAL A 64 -0.79 1.23 -4.79
CA VAL A 64 -0.42 1.50 -6.18
C VAL A 64 -1.68 1.83 -6.96
N ARG A 65 -1.71 3.01 -7.59
CA ARG A 65 -2.79 3.48 -8.45
C ARG A 65 -2.51 3.06 -9.89
N ILE A 66 -3.55 2.60 -10.57
CA ILE A 66 -3.54 2.33 -11.99
C ILE A 66 -4.69 3.12 -12.59
N GLU A 67 -4.37 4.08 -13.44
CA GLU A 67 -5.38 4.82 -14.20
C GLU A 67 -5.93 3.92 -15.30
N GLY A 68 -7.25 3.77 -15.34
CA GLY A 68 -7.95 2.95 -16.32
C GLY A 68 -9.01 3.76 -17.06
N PRO A 69 -9.46 3.31 -18.24
CA PRO A 69 -10.36 4.08 -19.09
C PRO A 69 -11.74 4.34 -18.46
N GLU A 70 -12.23 3.41 -17.62
CA GLU A 70 -13.53 3.52 -16.97
C GLU A 70 -13.43 4.03 -15.52
N ARG A 71 -12.36 3.65 -14.82
CA ARG A 71 -12.10 4.03 -13.44
C ARG A 71 -10.65 3.79 -13.06
N THR A 72 -10.19 4.57 -12.09
CA THR A 72 -8.96 4.31 -11.35
C THR A 72 -9.10 3.02 -10.54
N ARG A 73 -8.07 2.17 -10.57
CA ARG A 73 -7.94 0.96 -9.74
C ARG A 73 -6.78 1.13 -8.77
N TYR A 74 -6.89 0.46 -7.63
CA TYR A 74 -5.82 0.45 -6.64
C TYR A 74 -5.40 -0.98 -6.35
N ALA A 75 -4.10 -1.22 -6.27
CA ALA A 75 -3.51 -2.45 -5.77
C ALA A 75 -2.85 -2.19 -4.41
N GLU A 76 -3.03 -3.11 -3.48
CA GLU A 76 -2.30 -3.15 -2.23
C GLU A 76 -1.20 -4.20 -2.35
N ILE A 77 0.04 -3.74 -2.23
CA ILE A 77 1.23 -4.57 -2.32
C ILE A 77 1.97 -4.53 -0.99
N VAL A 78 2.30 -5.69 -0.44
CA VAL A 78 3.08 -5.81 0.79
C VAL A 78 4.40 -6.48 0.48
N VAL A 79 5.49 -5.80 0.82
CA VAL A 79 6.86 -6.22 0.52
C VAL A 79 7.70 -6.18 1.79
N THR A 80 8.84 -6.85 1.73
CA THR A 80 9.98 -6.57 2.60
C THR A 80 11.05 -5.91 1.77
N ALA A 81 11.70 -4.88 2.30
CA ALA A 81 12.74 -4.15 1.59
C ALA A 81 13.72 -3.45 2.54
N GLU A 82 14.96 -3.30 2.09
CA GLU A 82 16.03 -2.61 2.82
C GLU A 82 15.90 -1.09 2.84
N CYS A 83 15.15 -0.49 1.91
CA CYS A 83 14.90 0.94 1.82
C CYS A 83 13.62 1.23 1.03
N LEU A 84 13.20 2.49 1.00
CA LEU A 84 11.99 2.90 0.30
C LEU A 84 12.10 2.66 -1.21
N LEU A 85 13.23 3.00 -1.83
CA LEU A 85 13.45 2.79 -3.27
C LEU A 85 13.20 1.32 -3.66
N HIS A 86 13.80 0.38 -2.93
CA HIS A 86 13.63 -1.05 -3.23
C HIS A 86 12.19 -1.53 -2.92
N ALA A 87 11.52 -0.93 -1.93
CA ALA A 87 10.11 -1.22 -1.66
C ALA A 87 9.21 -0.78 -2.83
N GLU A 88 9.46 0.40 -3.40
CA GLU A 88 8.73 0.94 -4.53
C GLU A 88 8.98 0.13 -5.81
N GLU A 89 10.23 -0.23 -6.10
CA GLU A 89 10.59 -1.09 -7.24
C GLU A 89 9.87 -2.46 -7.16
N LEU A 90 9.92 -3.13 -6.00
CA LEU A 90 9.22 -4.39 -5.80
C LEU A 90 7.71 -4.26 -5.92
N ALA A 91 7.14 -3.16 -5.42
CA ALA A 91 5.71 -2.91 -5.50
C ALA A 91 5.25 -2.65 -6.95
N TYR A 92 6.05 -1.89 -7.70
CA TYR A 92 5.83 -1.64 -9.11
C TYR A 92 5.86 -2.95 -9.91
N ASP A 93 6.92 -3.75 -9.79
CA ASP A 93 7.06 -5.03 -10.48
C ASP A 93 5.94 -6.02 -10.14
N ALA A 94 5.55 -6.08 -8.86
CA ALA A 94 4.43 -6.90 -8.42
C ALA A 94 3.11 -6.46 -9.07
N THR A 95 2.89 -5.16 -9.21
CA THR A 95 1.69 -4.60 -9.82
C THR A 95 1.63 -4.90 -11.33
N ILE A 96 2.77 -4.80 -12.02
CA ILE A 96 2.88 -5.26 -13.42
C ILE A 96 2.53 -6.75 -13.53
N GLY A 97 2.98 -7.58 -12.58
CA GLY A 97 2.62 -8.99 -12.49
C GLY A 97 1.11 -9.22 -12.31
N LEU A 98 0.43 -8.40 -11.50
CA LEU A 98 -1.02 -8.45 -11.32
C LEU A 98 -1.76 -8.06 -12.60
N LEU A 99 -1.33 -6.98 -13.27
CA LEU A 99 -1.91 -6.52 -14.54
C LEU A 99 -1.79 -7.57 -15.63
N ALA A 100 -0.66 -8.28 -15.72
CA ALA A 100 -0.43 -9.30 -16.74
C ALA A 100 -1.38 -10.49 -16.67
N VAL A 101 -1.99 -10.74 -15.50
CA VAL A 101 -2.95 -11.85 -15.28
C VAL A 101 -4.37 -11.37 -15.06
N ASP A 102 -4.62 -10.06 -15.13
CA ASP A 102 -5.93 -9.48 -14.88
C ASP A 102 -6.85 -9.62 -16.11
N GLU A 103 -7.93 -10.39 -15.94
CA GLU A 103 -8.93 -10.60 -16.98
C GLU A 103 -9.78 -9.35 -17.27
N ALA A 104 -9.81 -8.39 -16.33
CA ALA A 104 -10.50 -7.11 -16.52
C ALA A 104 -9.82 -6.21 -17.57
N GLY A 105 -8.64 -6.60 -18.05
CA GLY A 105 -7.93 -5.96 -19.15
C GLY A 105 -7.01 -4.83 -18.69
N VAL A 106 -5.92 -4.71 -19.44
CA VAL A 106 -5.09 -3.50 -19.54
C VAL A 106 -5.74 -2.60 -20.59
N SER A 107 -5.64 -1.27 -20.48
CA SER A 107 -6.06 -0.37 -21.57
C SER A 107 -5.48 -0.82 -22.92
N GLU A 108 -6.27 -0.69 -24.00
CA GLU A 108 -5.85 -1.12 -25.35
C GLU A 108 -4.57 -0.39 -25.83
N ASP A 109 -4.32 0.80 -25.27
CA ASP A 109 -3.17 1.65 -25.59
C ASP A 109 -1.93 1.32 -24.73
N GLY A 110 -2.06 0.45 -23.72
CA GLY A 110 -0.95 0.02 -22.85
C GLY A 110 -0.44 1.11 -21.92
N GLU A 111 -1.28 2.10 -21.62
CA GLU A 111 -0.94 3.29 -20.82
C GLU A 111 -1.21 3.09 -19.31
N ASP A 112 -1.56 1.87 -18.89
CA ASP A 112 -1.80 1.54 -17.47
C ASP A 112 -0.46 1.49 -16.70
N GLU A 113 0.17 2.65 -16.51
CA GLU A 113 1.42 2.80 -15.78
C GLU A 113 1.13 2.84 -14.27
N PRO A 114 1.65 1.87 -13.49
CA PRO A 114 1.46 1.87 -12.05
C PRO A 114 2.13 3.08 -11.38
N MET A 115 1.38 3.80 -10.56
CA MET A 115 1.89 4.91 -9.75
C MET A 115 1.81 4.56 -8.27
N ILE A 116 2.95 4.60 -7.56
CA ILE A 116 2.95 4.43 -6.10
C ILE A 116 2.35 5.67 -5.44
N VAL A 117 1.23 5.50 -4.75
CA VAL A 117 0.56 6.58 -4.01
C VAL A 117 1.12 6.66 -2.59
N THR A 118 1.25 5.53 -1.92
CA THR A 118 1.84 5.45 -0.58
C THR A 118 2.77 4.25 -0.46
N ALA A 119 3.77 4.38 0.40
CA ALA A 119 4.70 3.31 0.74
C ALA A 119 5.11 3.47 2.21
N ASP A 120 4.32 2.87 3.09
CA ASP A 120 4.46 3.05 4.54
C ASP A 120 5.22 1.89 5.17
N ARG A 121 6.30 2.21 5.89
CA ARG A 121 7.03 1.23 6.71
C ARG A 121 6.11 0.70 7.82
N GLN A 122 5.95 -0.62 7.89
CA GLN A 122 5.08 -1.27 8.85
C GLN A 122 5.86 -1.70 10.10
N THR A 123 5.20 -1.61 11.26
CA THR A 123 5.66 -2.28 12.46
C THR A 123 5.37 -3.79 12.36
N PRO A 124 6.09 -4.63 13.13
CA PRO A 124 5.80 -6.06 13.22
C PRO A 124 4.33 -6.37 13.60
N ALA A 125 3.72 -5.52 14.44
CA ALA A 125 2.33 -5.67 14.84
C ALA A 125 1.35 -5.43 13.67
N GLN A 126 1.58 -4.37 12.89
CA GLN A 126 0.77 -4.06 11.71
C GLN A 126 0.91 -5.12 10.62
N LEU A 127 2.12 -5.65 10.39
CA LEU A 127 2.32 -6.78 9.48
C LEU A 127 1.52 -8.00 9.92
N ASN A 128 1.53 -8.33 11.22
CA ASN A 128 0.78 -9.48 11.74
C ASN A 128 -0.74 -9.29 11.61
N GLU A 129 -1.23 -8.08 11.84
CA GLU A 129 -2.63 -7.74 11.61
C GLU A 129 -3.02 -7.92 10.14
N PHE A 130 -2.17 -7.42 9.23
CA PHE A 130 -2.35 -7.62 7.80
C PHE A 130 -2.39 -9.10 7.43
N VAL A 131 -1.42 -9.90 7.88
CA VAL A 131 -1.38 -11.35 7.62
C VAL A 131 -2.65 -12.04 8.12
N ARG A 132 -3.16 -11.68 9.31
CA ARG A 132 -4.42 -12.21 9.84
C ARG A 132 -5.62 -11.82 8.98
N SER A 133 -5.63 -10.63 8.40
CA SER A 133 -6.72 -10.19 7.49
C SER A 133 -6.77 -10.98 6.17
N LEU A 134 -5.69 -11.67 5.82
CA LEU A 134 -5.64 -12.57 4.66
C LEU A 134 -6.16 -13.97 4.96
N GLU A 135 -6.26 -14.36 6.24
CA GLU A 135 -6.79 -15.67 6.61
C GLU A 135 -8.32 -15.69 6.43
N PRO A 136 -8.87 -16.64 5.66
CA PRO A 136 -10.32 -16.74 5.51
C PRO A 136 -10.97 -17.08 6.85
N GLU A 137 -12.09 -16.41 7.17
CA GLU A 137 -12.90 -16.71 8.35
C GLU A 137 -13.41 -18.16 8.31
N GLY A 138 -12.69 -19.09 8.93
CA GLY A 138 -13.08 -20.50 9.01
C GLY A 138 -11.97 -21.55 8.86
N GLY A 139 -10.69 -21.16 8.70
CA GLY A 139 -9.58 -22.11 8.67
C GLY A 139 -9.35 -22.80 10.02
N GLU A 140 -9.55 -24.11 10.08
CA GLU A 140 -9.31 -24.95 11.25
C GLU A 140 -7.86 -24.79 11.74
N ARG A 141 -7.68 -24.34 12.99
CA ARG A 141 -6.37 -24.18 13.62
C ARG A 141 -5.67 -25.54 13.70
N VAL A 142 -4.67 -25.77 12.86
CA VAL A 142 -3.67 -26.81 13.14
C VAL A 142 -2.80 -26.30 14.29
N SER A 143 -3.20 -26.65 15.53
CA SER A 143 -2.42 -26.38 16.72
C SER A 143 -1.13 -27.21 16.68
N GLY A 144 -0.05 -26.61 16.18
CA GLY A 144 1.26 -27.26 16.14
C GLY A 144 2.38 -26.28 15.84
N GLY A 145 2.92 -25.63 16.88
CA GLY A 145 4.28 -25.08 16.86
C GLY A 145 4.39 -23.56 16.97
N ASN A 146 4.87 -23.11 18.13
CA ASN A 146 5.48 -21.82 18.48
C ASN A 146 4.67 -20.53 18.27
N ASP A 147 4.23 -20.00 19.42
CA ASP A 147 3.70 -18.65 19.66
C ASP A 147 4.78 -17.56 19.50
N SER A 148 5.36 -17.48 18.30
CA SER A 148 6.27 -16.40 17.87
C SER A 148 5.90 -16.01 16.43
N GLY A 149 4.62 -15.73 16.20
CA GLY A 149 3.99 -15.53 14.89
C GLY A 149 4.41 -14.29 14.12
N LEU A 150 5.70 -13.92 14.17
CA LEU A 150 6.33 -13.16 13.11
C LEU A 150 6.86 -14.17 12.09
N PRO A 151 6.74 -13.93 10.77
CA PRO A 151 7.58 -14.65 9.82
C PRO A 151 9.03 -14.47 10.27
N ALA A 152 9.63 -15.57 10.71
CA ALA A 152 11.00 -15.62 11.14
C ALA A 152 11.89 -15.11 9.99
N VAL A 153 12.65 -14.06 10.28
CA VAL A 153 13.69 -13.48 9.42
C VAL A 153 13.14 -12.81 8.16
N ILE A 154 12.82 -11.52 8.30
CA ILE A 154 12.80 -10.58 7.16
C ILE A 154 14.28 -10.29 6.83
N GLY A 155 14.95 -11.24 6.20
CA GLY A 155 16.39 -11.13 5.87
C GLY A 155 16.66 -10.70 4.44
N GLU A 156 15.61 -10.69 3.60
CA GLU A 156 15.72 -10.47 2.17
C GLU A 156 14.56 -9.58 1.70
N SER A 157 14.85 -8.77 0.70
CA SER A 157 13.86 -7.92 0.02
C SER A 157 13.04 -8.77 -0.95
N ARG A 158 11.70 -8.76 -0.82
CA ARG A 158 10.79 -9.57 -1.63
C ARG A 158 9.33 -9.12 -1.51
N VAL A 159 8.51 -9.54 -2.47
CA VAL A 159 7.04 -9.42 -2.40
C VAL A 159 6.49 -10.48 -1.45
N LEU A 160 5.66 -10.06 -0.50
CA LEU A 160 4.91 -10.95 0.41
C LEU A 160 3.48 -11.17 -0.07
N HIS A 161 2.85 -10.14 -0.63
CA HIS A 161 1.46 -10.18 -1.07
C HIS A 161 1.17 -9.08 -2.10
N GLY A 162 0.19 -9.31 -2.97
CA GLY A 162 -0.38 -8.30 -3.86
C GLY A 162 -1.83 -8.64 -4.17
N ARG A 163 -2.72 -7.64 -4.11
CA ARG A 163 -4.14 -7.78 -4.47
C ARG A 163 -4.74 -6.47 -4.98
N TRP A 164 -5.79 -6.58 -5.78
CA TRP A 164 -6.66 -5.45 -6.10
C TRP A 164 -7.50 -5.06 -4.88
N LEU A 165 -7.67 -3.75 -4.67
CA LEU A 165 -8.67 -3.19 -3.78
C LEU A 165 -10.00 -3.06 -4.55
N VAL A 166 -11.09 -3.47 -3.90
CA VAL A 166 -12.44 -3.54 -4.50
C VAL A 166 -13.15 -2.21 -4.38
#